data_AF-A0A951I1E9-F1
#
_entry.id   AF-A0A951I1E9-F1
#
_cell.length_a   1.000
_cell.length_b   1.000
_cell.length_c   1.000
_cell.angle_alpha   90.00
_cell.angle_beta   90.00
_cell.angle_gamma   90.00
#
_symmetry.space_group_name_H-M   'P 1'
#
loop_
_entity.id
_entity.type
_entity.pdbx_description
1 polymer ?
#
loop_
_entity_poly.entity_id
_entity_poly.type
_entity_poly.pdbx_seq_one_letter_code
_entity_poly.pdbx_strand_id
1 'polypeptide(L)' 'LGEYHVPVHADVPHMDIILLENFDEYASPIGAKGAGEIGIVGVAAAIANAVYHATGVRVRELPITPDKLMGKGALA' A
#
# COMPACT_ATOMS: atom_id res chain seq x y z
N LEU A 1 22.10 1.84 7.45
CA LEU A 1 20.70 2.30 7.24
C LEU A 1 20.55 3.26 6.05
N GLY A 2 21.61 3.84 5.46
CA GLY A 2 21.46 4.83 4.37
C GLY A 2 20.96 4.27 3.02
N GLU A 3 21.08 2.96 2.78
CA GLU A 3 20.74 2.35 1.48
C GLU A 3 19.42 1.56 1.49
N TYR A 4 18.89 1.24 2.69
CA TYR A 4 17.60 0.56 2.82
C TYR A 4 16.51 1.58 3.11
N HIS A 5 15.81 1.99 2.06
CA HIS A 5 14.81 3.05 2.17
C HIS A 5 13.58 2.57 2.94
N VAL A 6 13.19 3.38 3.93
CA VAL A 6 11.93 3.29 4.65
C VAL A 6 11.24 4.65 4.57
N PRO A 7 9.89 4.71 4.57
CA PRO A 7 9.18 5.98 4.55
C PRO A 7 9.59 6.89 5.71
N VAL A 8 9.76 8.18 5.43
CA VAL A 8 9.96 9.24 6.43
C VAL A 8 8.70 10.10 6.55
N HIS A 9 8.68 11.06 7.49
CA HIS A 9 7.49 11.89 7.73
C HIS A 9 7.01 12.65 6.48
N ALA A 10 7.89 13.00 5.55
CA ALA A 10 7.52 13.67 4.30
C ALA A 10 6.82 12.74 3.28
N ASP A 11 6.95 11.42 3.41
CA ASP A 11 6.36 10.45 2.47
C ASP A 11 4.95 10.01 2.85
N VAL A 12 4.48 10.36 4.05
CA VAL A 12 3.21 9.89 4.61
C VAL A 12 2.08 10.84 4.19
N PRO A 13 1.13 10.41 3.35
CA PRO A 13 -0.03 11.22 2.99
C PRO A 13 -1.05 11.24 4.14
N HIS A 14 -2.09 12.06 3.99
CA HIS A 14 -3.27 11.95 4.84
C HIS A 14 -3.90 10.56 4.72
N MET A 15 -4.26 9.95 5.84
CA MET A 15 -4.84 8.60 5.89
C MET A 15 -6.12 8.63 6.73
N ASP A 16 -7.19 8.07 6.17
CA ASP A 16 -8.46 7.87 6.87
C ASP A 16 -8.59 6.41 7.32
N ILE A 17 -9.11 6.22 8.53
CA ILE A 17 -9.34 4.89 9.11
C ILE A 17 -10.81 4.81 9.55
N ILE A 18 -11.53 3.84 9.00
CA ILE A 18 -12.92 3.56 9.36
C ILE A 18 -12.94 2.24 10.14
N LEU A 19 -13.27 2.33 11.43
CA LEU A 19 -13.49 1.15 12.27
C LEU A 19 -14.94 0.72 12.13
N LEU A 20 -15.17 -0.44 11.53
CA LEU A 20 -16.50 -1.02 11.42
C LEU A 20 -16.87 -1.73 12.71
N GLU A 21 -18.02 -1.37 13.26
CA GLU A 21 -18.58 -2.07 14.42
C GLU A 21 -19.04 -3.47 13.98
N ASN A 22 -18.34 -4.49 14.47
CA ASN A 22 -18.65 -5.87 14.13
C ASN A 22 -18.20 -6.82 15.25
N PHE A 23 -19.08 -6.98 16.24
CA PHE A 23 -18.91 -7.98 17.30
C PHE A 23 -19.02 -9.38 16.71
N ASP A 24 -18.03 -10.22 16.98
CA ASP A 24 -17.97 -11.58 16.44
C ASP A 24 -17.87 -12.61 17.57
N GLU A 25 -19.01 -13.19 17.94
CA GLU A 25 -19.12 -14.18 19.03
C GLU A 25 -18.28 -15.45 18.78
N TYR A 26 -17.94 -15.75 17.52
CA TYR A 26 -17.12 -16.90 17.15
C TYR A 26 -15.62 -16.60 17.18
N ALA A 27 -15.22 -15.33 17.12
CA ALA A 27 -13.82 -14.92 17.10
C ALA A 27 -13.17 -14.99 18.49
N SER A 28 -13.84 -14.46 19.52
CA SER A 28 -13.34 -14.47 20.91
C SER A 28 -14.45 -14.11 21.92
N PRO A 29 -14.26 -14.37 23.24
CA PRO A 29 -15.24 -14.00 24.27
C PRO A 29 -15.57 -12.50 24.35
N ILE A 30 -14.68 -11.64 23.84
CA ILE A 30 -14.87 -10.20 23.78
C ILE A 30 -15.31 -9.71 22.39
N GLY A 31 -15.54 -10.64 21.46
CA GLY A 31 -15.98 -10.36 20.09
C GLY A 31 -14.98 -9.62 19.20
N ALA A 32 -13.74 -9.46 19.66
CA ALA A 32 -12.70 -8.73 18.95
C ALA A 32 -12.01 -9.62 17.90
N LYS A 33 -11.48 -8.96 16.87
CA LYS A 33 -10.69 -9.57 15.78
C LYS A 33 -9.34 -8.89 15.65
N GLY A 34 -8.35 -9.63 15.13
CA GLY A 34 -7.01 -9.10 14.88
C GLY A 34 -7.01 -8.01 13.80
N ALA A 35 -6.35 -6.88 14.10
CA ALA A 35 -6.24 -5.75 13.17
C ALA A 35 -4.79 -5.37 12.80
N GLY A 36 -3.79 -5.90 13.51
CA GLY A 36 -2.39 -5.48 13.35
C GLY A 36 -1.78 -5.78 11.97
N GLU A 37 -2.16 -6.90 11.36
CA GLU A 37 -1.63 -7.32 10.05
C GLU A 37 -2.56 -6.93 8.90
N ILE A 38 -3.87 -7.01 9.10
CA ILE A 38 -4.85 -6.81 8.00
C ILE A 38 -4.75 -5.43 7.36
N GLY A 39 -4.34 -4.42 8.13
CA GLY A 39 -4.15 -3.05 7.65
C GLY A 39 -3.11 -2.91 6.53
N ILE A 40 -2.11 -3.79 6.46
CA ILE A 40 -1.04 -3.69 5.43
C ILE A 40 -1.25 -4.61 4.22
N VAL A 41 -2.03 -5.70 4.36
CA VAL A 41 -2.16 -6.77 3.34
C VAL A 41 -2.51 -6.23 1.94
N GLY A 42 -3.42 -5.26 1.86
CA GLY A 42 -3.88 -4.71 0.58
C GLY A 42 -3.11 -3.49 0.07
N VAL A 43 -2.25 -2.89 0.88
CA VAL A 43 -1.71 -1.54 0.63
C VAL A 43 -0.85 -1.49 -0.64
N ALA A 44 0.10 -2.41 -0.79
CA ALA A 44 0.99 -2.43 -1.96
C ALA A 44 0.22 -2.64 -3.27
N ALA A 45 -0.81 -3.50 -3.27
CA ALA A 45 -1.64 -3.76 -4.44
C ALA A 45 -2.54 -2.56 -4.78
N ALA A 46 -3.10 -1.88 -3.77
CA ALA A 46 -3.90 -0.67 -3.96
C ALA A 46 -3.06 0.46 -4.60
N ILE A 47 -1.85 0.70 -4.08
CA ILE A 47 -0.91 1.67 -4.66
C ILE A 47 -0.50 1.27 -6.08
N ALA A 48 -0.18 0.00 -6.33
CA ALA A 48 0.17 -0.48 -7.67
C ALA A 48 -0.97 -0.27 -8.69
N ASN A 49 -2.22 -0.48 -8.27
CA ASN A 49 -3.39 -0.20 -9.09
C ASN A 49 -3.54 1.30 -9.36
N ALA A 50 -3.31 2.16 -8.38
CA ALA A 50 -3.35 3.61 -8.55
C ALA A 50 -2.26 4.11 -9.52
N VAL A 51 -1.04 3.58 -9.42
CA VAL A 51 0.05 3.90 -10.38
C VAL A 51 -0.34 3.46 -11.79
N TYR A 52 -0.88 2.25 -11.96
CA TYR A 52 -1.35 1.80 -13.28
C TYR A 52 -2.47 2.69 -13.82
N HIS A 53 -3.43 3.07 -12.98
CA HIS A 53 -4.51 3.98 -13.35
C HIS A 53 -4.00 5.35 -13.81
N ALA A 54 -2.98 5.90 -13.13
CA ALA A 54 -2.41 7.21 -13.45
C ALA A 54 -1.48 7.20 -14.69
N THR A 55 -0.80 6.09 -14.96
CA THR A 55 0.30 6.04 -15.94
C THR A 55 0.05 5.12 -17.14
N GLY A 56 -0.91 4.18 -17.03
CA GLY A 56 -1.08 3.08 -17.98
C GLY A 56 0.02 2.00 -17.91
N VAL A 57 1.05 2.15 -17.05
CA VAL A 57 2.17 1.21 -16.93
C VAL A 57 1.91 0.23 -15.78
N ARG A 58 1.86 -1.08 -16.09
CA ARG A 58 1.62 -2.13 -15.08
C ARG A 58 2.93 -2.74 -14.60
N VAL A 59 3.38 -2.34 -13.42
CA VAL A 59 4.53 -2.95 -12.74
C VAL A 59 4.07 -4.13 -11.89
N ARG A 60 4.71 -5.29 -12.05
CA ARG A 60 4.41 -6.53 -11.28
C ARG A 60 5.53 -6.94 -10.33
N GLU A 61 6.70 -6.31 -10.45
CA GLU A 61 7.86 -6.55 -9.59
C GLU A 61 8.07 -5.35 -8.67
N LEU A 62 7.87 -5.54 -7.37
CA LEU A 62 8.05 -4.51 -6.35
C LEU A 62 9.53 -4.38 -5.94
N PRO A 63 9.97 -3.22 -5.43
CA PRO A 63 9.21 -1.97 -5.29
C PRO A 63 8.97 -1.27 -6.64
N ILE A 64 7.93 -0.43 -6.71
CA ILE A 64 7.65 0.41 -7.89
C ILE A 64 8.51 1.66 -7.82
N THR A 65 9.68 1.62 -8.44
CA THR A 65 10.63 2.75 -8.49
C THR A 65 10.43 3.57 -9.78
N PRO A 66 10.84 4.85 -9.80
CA PRO A 66 10.63 5.73 -10.97
C PRO A 66 11.20 5.18 -12.29
N ASP A 67 12.34 4.49 -12.25
CA ASP A 67 12.97 3.86 -13.41
C ASP A 67 12.09 2.78 -14.06
N LYS A 68 11.23 2.10 -13.28
CA LYS A 68 10.26 1.12 -13.79
C LYS A 68 9.07 1.76 -14.51
N LEU A 69 8.87 3.06 -14.34
CA LEU A 69 7.82 3.84 -15.02
C LEU A 69 8.37 4.58 -16.25
N MET A 70 9.67 4.87 -16.27
CA MET A 70 10.36 5.59 -17.33
C MET A 70 10.93 4.62 -18.38
N GLY A 71 10.07 4.10 -19.26
CA GLY A 71 10.53 3.35 -20.44
C GLY A 71 11.39 4.21 -21.39
N LYS A 72 12.23 3.57 -22.24
CA LYS A 72 13.20 4.15 -23.20
C LYS A 72 12.66 5.17 -24.24
N GLY A 73 11.45 5.71 -24.09
CA GLY A 73 10.80 6.63 -25.03
C GLY A 73 10.51 8.04 -24.49
N ALA A 74 10.88 8.36 -23.25
CA ALA A 74 10.65 9.70 -22.68
C ALA A 74 11.79 10.72 -22.95
N LEU A 75 12.86 10.30 -23.64
CA LEU A 75 14.03 11.13 -23.99
C LEU A 75 14.38 11.05 -25.49
N ALA A 76 13.43 10.68 -26.36
CA ALA A 76 13.58 10.75 -27.81
C ALA A 76 12.77 11.92 -28.37
#